data_AF-A0A2D7A848-F1
#
_entry.id   AF-A0A2D7A848-F1
#
_cell.length_a   1.000
_cell.length_b   1.000
_cell.length_c   1.000
_cell.angle_alpha   90.00
_cell.angle_beta   90.00
_cell.angle_gamma   90.00
#
_symmetry.space_group_name_H-M   'P 1'
#
loop_
_entity.id
_entity.type
_entity.pdbx_description
1 polymer ?
#
loop_
_entity_poly.entity_id
_entity_poly.type
_entity_poly.pdbx_seq_one_letter_code
_entity_poly.pdbx_strand_id
1 'polypeptide(L)'
;MARKSVRKDLSQSWLMTFTDMLMLLVVMFVLFLSFSEINSDSFKQNAGAISDAFNQAPASSILPGTASIIDLSDTNIDFDSVGENAATKSKIPEDNSKTLVNCVEGKNCEENPNKSDVGKNTKSKYFTDVNSDKAVVFKKLKNEVKNTGLEITKNETNITINVPEKMTFDQGSAYLKPKMRDLLIKISSVIKEFADIKQVVVTGHTDNVPISNIDFQSNWQLSAARAVNVVHGLLEESNIDRELLLAVASADTQPIVPNTSRENMAQNRRVEIVLRF
;
A
#
# COMPACT_ATOMS: atom_id res chain seq x y z
N MET A 1 -60.54 -31.67 -48.29
CA MET A 1 -60.17 -31.06 -46.98
C MET A 1 -58.68 -31.33 -46.74
N ALA A 2 -57.83 -30.31 -46.80
CA ALA A 2 -56.39 -30.45 -46.50
C ALA A 2 -56.11 -29.85 -45.11
N ARG A 3 -55.61 -30.67 -44.18
CA ARG A 3 -55.29 -30.24 -42.81
C ARG A 3 -53.90 -29.59 -42.82
N LYS A 4 -53.85 -28.27 -42.62
CA LYS A 4 -52.60 -27.51 -42.48
C LYS A 4 -51.91 -27.92 -41.17
N SER A 5 -50.73 -28.54 -41.26
CA SER A 5 -49.91 -28.86 -40.09
C SER A 5 -49.23 -27.58 -39.60
N VAL A 6 -49.59 -27.16 -38.39
CA VAL A 6 -48.87 -26.11 -37.66
C VAL A 6 -47.59 -26.75 -37.14
N ARG A 7 -46.43 -26.40 -37.70
CA ARG A 7 -45.14 -26.71 -37.10
C ARG A 7 -45.06 -25.91 -35.80
N LYS A 8 -45.14 -26.59 -34.64
CA LYS A 8 -44.76 -25.99 -33.36
C LYS A 8 -43.27 -25.74 -33.42
N ASP A 9 -42.85 -24.50 -33.19
CA ASP A 9 -41.46 -24.11 -33.10
C ASP A 9 -40.81 -24.81 -31.91
N LEU A 10 -40.21 -25.98 -32.15
CA LEU A 10 -39.44 -26.77 -31.18
C LEU A 10 -38.14 -26.07 -30.73
N SER A 11 -37.85 -24.84 -31.20
CA SER A 11 -36.56 -24.18 -30.98
C SER A 11 -36.39 -23.60 -29.57
N GLN A 12 -37.44 -23.50 -28.75
CA GLN A 12 -37.38 -22.77 -27.47
C GLN A 12 -37.75 -23.55 -26.21
N SER A 13 -38.24 -24.79 -26.31
CA SER A 13 -38.57 -25.58 -25.11
C SER A 13 -37.33 -25.99 -24.30
N TRP A 14 -36.18 -26.18 -24.96
CA TRP A 14 -34.91 -26.45 -24.28
C TRP A 14 -34.37 -25.21 -23.56
N LEU A 15 -34.66 -24.01 -24.08
CA LEU A 15 -34.21 -22.76 -23.49
C LEU A 15 -34.85 -22.53 -22.13
N MET A 16 -36.13 -22.90 -21.96
CA MET A 16 -36.83 -22.70 -20.69
C MET A 16 -36.24 -23.54 -19.55
N THR A 17 -35.84 -24.79 -19.82
CA THR A 17 -35.16 -25.65 -18.83
C THR A 17 -33.73 -25.20 -18.56
N PHE A 18 -33.03 -24.69 -19.58
CA PHE A 18 -31.70 -24.10 -19.43
C PHE A 18 -31.73 -22.82 -18.57
N THR A 19 -32.69 -21.94 -18.82
CA THR A 19 -32.84 -20.71 -18.02
C THR A 19 -33.22 -20.99 -16.57
N ASP A 20 -33.97 -22.07 -16.33
CA ASP A 20 -34.33 -22.51 -14.97
C ASP A 20 -33.09 -23.02 -14.20
N MET A 21 -32.26 -23.86 -14.84
CA MET A 21 -30.98 -24.30 -14.26
C MET A 21 -30.01 -23.14 -14.00
N LEU A 22 -29.98 -22.14 -14.89
CA LEU A 22 -29.11 -20.96 -14.73
C LEU A 22 -29.59 -20.06 -13.59
N MET A 23 -30.90 -19.84 -13.46
CA MET A 23 -31.47 -19.06 -12.35
C MET A 23 -31.23 -19.75 -11.00
N LEU A 24 -31.37 -21.07 -10.91
CA LEU A 24 -31.04 -21.82 -9.70
C LEU A 24 -29.56 -21.67 -9.31
N LEU A 25 -28.65 -21.68 -10.29
CA LEU A 25 -27.22 -21.48 -10.05
C LEU A 25 -26.93 -20.07 -9.54
N VAL A 26 -27.54 -19.03 -10.11
CA VAL A 26 -27.35 -17.64 -9.66
C VAL A 26 -27.89 -17.44 -8.25
N VAL A 27 -29.08 -17.96 -7.95
CA VAL A 27 -29.65 -17.89 -6.59
C VAL A 27 -28.77 -18.63 -5.59
N MET A 28 -28.24 -19.81 -5.94
CA MET A 28 -27.30 -20.55 -5.09
C MET A 28 -26.01 -19.76 -4.81
N PHE A 29 -25.42 -19.13 -5.83
CA PHE A 29 -24.21 -18.32 -5.66
C PHE A 29 -24.46 -17.09 -4.76
N VAL A 30 -25.60 -16.43 -4.91
CA VAL A 30 -25.96 -15.30 -4.04
C VAL A 30 -26.15 -15.76 -2.59
N LEU A 31 -26.73 -16.95 -2.36
CA LEU A 31 -26.84 -17.53 -1.02
C LEU A 31 -25.47 -17.90 -0.43
N PHE A 32 -24.56 -18.48 -1.21
CA PHE A 32 -23.20 -18.77 -0.76
C PHE A 32 -22.40 -17.52 -0.42
N LEU A 33 -22.53 -16.46 -1.22
CA LEU A 33 -21.91 -15.17 -0.89
C LEU A 33 -22.52 -14.56 0.37
N SER A 34 -23.81 -14.80 0.65
CA SER A 34 -24.46 -14.29 1.86
C SER A 34 -24.05 -15.02 3.15
N PHE A 35 -23.67 -16.29 3.06
CA PHE A 35 -23.21 -17.09 4.19
C PHE A 35 -21.68 -17.09 4.37
N SER A 36 -20.94 -16.34 3.56
CA SER A 36 -19.49 -16.23 3.68
C SER A 36 -19.11 -15.35 4.88
N GLU A 37 -19.13 -15.92 6.07
CA GLU A 37 -18.57 -15.26 7.25
C GLU A 37 -17.04 -15.32 7.23
N ILE A 38 -16.40 -14.14 7.25
CA ILE A 38 -14.94 -14.02 7.36
C ILE A 38 -14.58 -14.13 8.84
N ASN A 39 -14.10 -15.30 9.27
CA ASN A 39 -13.71 -15.54 10.65
C ASN A 39 -12.37 -14.86 10.99
N SER A 40 -12.42 -13.75 11.73
CA SER A 40 -11.23 -13.01 12.18
C SER A 40 -10.36 -13.77 13.18
N ASP A 41 -10.91 -14.76 13.90
CA ASP A 41 -10.18 -15.53 14.90
C ASP A 41 -9.31 -16.63 14.27
N SER A 42 -9.78 -17.23 13.17
CA SER A 42 -8.95 -18.13 12.35
C SER A 42 -7.77 -17.38 11.72
N PHE A 43 -7.96 -16.12 11.34
CA PHE A 43 -6.86 -15.28 10.86
C PHE A 43 -5.84 -14.98 11.97
N LYS A 44 -6.29 -14.66 13.19
CA LYS A 44 -5.41 -14.42 14.35
C LYS A 44 -4.65 -15.67 14.80
N GLN A 45 -5.30 -16.84 14.82
CA GLN A 45 -4.65 -18.10 15.17
C GLN A 45 -3.57 -18.50 14.14
N ASN A 46 -3.86 -18.29 12.85
CA ASN A 46 -2.89 -18.59 11.79
C ASN A 46 -1.77 -17.53 11.70
N ALA A 47 -2.07 -16.26 12.03
CA ALA A 47 -1.07 -15.20 12.11
C ALA A 47 -0.11 -15.39 13.30
N GLY A 48 -0.58 -15.97 14.41
CA GLY A 48 0.26 -16.32 15.57
C GLY A 48 1.36 -17.32 15.22
N ALA A 49 1.00 -18.44 14.57
CA ALA A 49 1.99 -19.44 14.16
C ALA A 49 3.00 -18.93 13.13
N ILE A 50 2.60 -18.00 12.25
CA ILE A 50 3.50 -17.33 11.31
C ILE A 50 4.43 -16.37 12.07
N SER A 51 3.88 -15.54 12.97
CA SER A 51 4.67 -14.63 13.82
C SER A 51 5.66 -15.39 14.71
N ASP A 52 5.27 -16.53 15.27
CA ASP A 52 6.12 -17.36 16.12
C ASP A 52 7.23 -18.05 15.32
N ALA A 53 6.98 -18.45 14.07
CA ALA A 53 8.01 -18.96 13.17
C ALA A 53 9.03 -17.88 12.76
N PHE A 54 8.64 -16.61 12.73
CA PHE A 54 9.53 -15.49 12.44
C PHE A 54 10.26 -14.93 13.69
N ASN A 55 9.69 -15.10 14.88
CA ASN A 55 10.29 -14.68 16.16
C ASN A 55 11.09 -15.77 16.87
N GLN A 56 11.04 -17.01 16.39
CA GLN A 56 11.92 -18.06 16.87
C GLN A 56 13.34 -17.76 16.38
N ALA A 57 14.27 -17.54 17.32
CA ALA A 57 15.68 -17.40 17.01
C ALA A 57 16.10 -18.57 16.09
N PRO A 58 16.78 -18.32 14.96
CA PRO A 58 17.12 -19.37 14.02
C PRO A 58 17.86 -20.46 14.76
N ALA A 59 17.34 -21.69 14.68
CA ALA A 59 18.04 -22.87 15.19
C ALA A 59 19.48 -22.83 14.65
N SER A 60 20.43 -22.82 15.58
CA SER A 60 21.86 -22.82 15.29
C SER A 60 22.17 -23.91 14.27
N SER A 61 22.56 -23.49 13.06
CA SER A 61 23.30 -24.26 12.05
C SER A 61 22.76 -25.65 11.69
N ILE A 62 22.19 -25.79 10.49
CA ILE A 62 21.78 -27.07 9.87
C ILE A 62 22.99 -27.86 9.29
N LEU A 63 24.22 -27.46 9.60
CA LEU A 63 25.46 -28.05 9.09
C LEU A 63 26.41 -28.36 10.26
N PRO A 64 26.78 -29.63 10.51
CA PRO A 64 27.78 -29.95 11.51
C PRO A 64 29.15 -29.44 11.03
N GLY A 65 29.72 -28.45 11.73
CA GLY A 65 31.13 -28.07 11.58
C GLY A 65 31.42 -26.64 11.11
N THR A 66 30.42 -25.77 10.92
CA THR A 66 30.67 -24.34 10.65
C THR A 66 30.04 -23.49 11.76
N ALA A 67 30.87 -22.90 12.62
CA ALA A 67 30.42 -21.92 13.58
C ALA A 67 29.87 -20.69 12.85
N SER A 68 28.63 -20.32 13.15
CA SER A 68 28.03 -19.04 12.75
C SER A 68 28.82 -17.88 13.35
N ILE A 69 29.18 -16.89 12.53
CA ILE A 69 30.01 -15.71 12.89
C ILE A 69 29.20 -14.66 13.69
N ILE A 70 28.17 -15.09 14.42
CA ILE A 70 27.39 -14.21 15.29
C ILE A 70 27.28 -14.93 16.62
N ASP A 71 28.35 -14.83 17.40
CA ASP A 71 28.37 -15.23 18.80
C ASP A 71 27.93 -14.02 19.62
N LEU A 72 26.66 -14.02 20.03
CA LEU A 72 26.06 -12.97 20.86
C LEU A 72 26.25 -13.26 22.37
N SER A 73 27.15 -14.18 22.74
CA SER A 73 27.37 -14.56 24.15
C SER A 73 28.19 -13.55 24.96
N ASP A 74 28.93 -12.64 24.32
CA ASP A 74 29.95 -11.84 25.00
C ASP A 74 29.55 -10.39 25.30
N THR A 75 28.29 -10.00 25.12
CA THR A 75 27.80 -8.74 25.67
C THR A 75 27.32 -8.95 27.10
N ASN A 76 28.23 -8.79 28.05
CA ASN A 76 27.95 -8.62 29.49
C ASN A 76 27.10 -7.36 29.72
N ILE A 77 25.77 -7.47 29.60
CA ILE A 77 24.82 -6.57 30.24
C ILE A 77 24.16 -7.37 31.37
N ASP A 78 24.74 -7.23 32.55
CA ASP A 78 24.26 -7.81 33.80
C ASP A 78 23.02 -7.04 34.26
N PHE A 79 21.84 -7.67 34.21
CA PHE A 79 20.56 -7.07 34.62
C PHE A 79 20.04 -7.63 35.96
N ASP A 80 20.84 -8.40 36.69
CA ASP A 80 20.44 -8.97 37.98
C ASP A 80 21.12 -8.24 39.15
N SER A 81 20.76 -6.97 39.32
CA SER A 81 20.85 -6.34 40.65
C SER A 81 19.81 -5.24 40.81
N VAL A 82 18.63 -5.58 41.33
CA VAL A 82 17.98 -4.96 42.50
C VAL A 82 16.75 -5.81 42.82
N GLY A 83 16.94 -6.70 43.78
CA GLY A 83 15.84 -7.37 44.46
C GLY A 83 15.10 -6.43 45.41
N GLU A 84 13.79 -6.67 45.49
CA GLU A 84 13.14 -7.04 46.75
C GLU A 84 13.08 -5.96 47.86
N ASN A 85 11.91 -5.32 47.97
CA ASN A 85 11.34 -4.91 49.26
C ASN A 85 9.81 -5.00 49.24
N ALA A 86 9.34 -6.11 49.81
CA ALA A 86 8.26 -6.25 50.80
C ALA A 86 6.92 -5.50 50.64
N ALA A 87 5.87 -6.32 50.65
CA ALA A 87 4.48 -5.98 50.92
C ALA A 87 4.25 -5.20 52.25
N THR A 88 3.30 -4.25 52.27
CA THR A 88 2.09 -4.31 53.14
C THR A 88 1.17 -3.06 53.05
N LYS A 89 -0.14 -3.33 52.99
CA LYS A 89 -1.28 -2.66 53.71
C LYS A 89 -1.85 -1.28 53.25
N SER A 90 -3.12 -1.38 52.80
CA SER A 90 -4.34 -0.78 53.41
C SER A 90 -5.03 0.46 52.77
N LYS A 91 -6.33 0.26 52.46
CA LYS A 91 -7.53 1.15 52.54
C LYS A 91 -7.88 2.17 51.42
N ILE A 92 -8.89 1.83 50.59
CA ILE A 92 -10.32 2.30 50.55
C ILE A 92 -10.57 3.81 50.87
N PRO A 93 -11.47 4.61 50.20
CA PRO A 93 -12.81 4.22 49.69
C PRO A 93 -13.36 4.83 48.38
N GLU A 94 -14.45 4.19 47.93
CA GLU A 94 -15.57 4.71 47.12
C GLU A 94 -16.25 5.95 47.77
N ASP A 95 -16.69 6.95 46.98
CA ASP A 95 -18.08 7.40 47.06
C ASP A 95 -18.56 8.17 45.81
N ASN A 96 -19.86 8.04 45.64
CA ASN A 96 -20.82 8.44 44.61
C ASN A 96 -21.05 9.97 44.36
N SER A 97 -21.53 10.31 43.17
CA SER A 97 -22.72 11.18 42.99
C SER A 97 -23.24 11.15 41.55
N LYS A 98 -24.46 10.64 41.40
CA LYS A 98 -25.33 10.86 40.23
C LYS A 98 -25.98 12.24 40.36
N THR A 99 -26.15 12.94 39.23
CA THR A 99 -27.27 13.89 39.10
C THR A 99 -27.91 13.75 37.72
N LEU A 100 -29.08 13.13 37.73
CA LEU A 100 -30.12 13.24 36.71
C LEU A 100 -30.83 14.58 36.91
N VAL A 101 -31.15 15.30 35.84
CA VAL A 101 -32.24 16.28 35.87
C VAL A 101 -33.32 15.81 34.90
N ASN A 102 -34.48 15.53 35.50
CA ASN A 102 -35.75 15.15 34.89
C ASN A 102 -36.37 16.32 34.12
N CYS A 103 -37.07 16.01 33.03
CA CYS A 103 -38.20 16.80 32.55
C CYS A 103 -39.50 16.18 33.10
N VAL A 104 -40.34 16.98 33.74
CA VAL A 104 -41.72 16.63 34.14
C VAL A 104 -42.66 17.59 33.41
N GLU A 105 -43.73 17.03 32.86
CA GLU A 105 -44.77 17.68 32.06
C GLU A 105 -45.55 18.77 32.81
N GLY A 106 -45.94 19.83 32.08
CA GLY A 106 -47.16 20.58 32.41
C GLY A 106 -47.07 22.11 32.34
N LYS A 107 -47.47 22.63 31.17
CA LYS A 107 -48.07 23.96 30.87
C LYS A 107 -47.15 25.12 30.43
N ASN A 108 -47.47 25.54 29.20
CA ASN A 108 -47.22 26.79 28.49
C ASN A 108 -45.82 27.06 27.94
N CYS A 109 -45.63 26.64 26.68
CA CYS A 109 -45.16 27.53 25.62
C CYS A 109 -45.99 27.22 24.37
N GLU A 110 -46.97 28.07 24.08
CA GLU A 110 -47.81 28.00 22.88
C GLU A 110 -47.04 28.47 21.63
N GLU A 111 -47.36 27.85 20.49
CA GLU A 111 -46.92 28.15 19.13
C GLU A 111 -47.50 29.49 18.61
N ASN A 112 -46.80 30.17 17.68
CA ASN A 112 -47.21 30.33 16.27
C ASN A 112 -46.13 31.09 15.42
N PRO A 113 -46.26 31.28 14.08
CA PRO A 113 -45.46 30.58 13.09
C PRO A 113 -44.74 31.55 12.12
N ASN A 114 -43.85 31.05 11.26
CA ASN A 114 -43.86 31.30 9.81
C ASN A 114 -42.62 30.70 9.13
N LYS A 115 -42.88 29.69 8.28
CA LYS A 115 -42.48 29.54 6.87
C LYS A 115 -41.15 30.17 6.43
N SER A 116 -40.30 29.57 5.60
CA SER A 116 -40.22 28.31 4.87
C SER A 116 -38.82 28.35 4.25
N ASP A 117 -38.13 27.22 4.13
CA ASP A 117 -37.60 26.74 2.85
C ASP A 117 -36.45 25.73 3.02
N VAL A 118 -36.76 24.53 2.53
CA VAL A 118 -35.91 23.73 1.64
C VAL A 118 -34.53 23.32 2.18
N GLY A 119 -34.52 22.12 2.76
CA GLY A 119 -34.04 20.98 1.99
C GLY A 119 -32.53 20.71 1.97
N LYS A 120 -32.20 19.56 2.58
CA LYS A 120 -31.14 18.62 2.21
C LYS A 120 -29.70 19.04 2.53
N ASN A 121 -29.09 18.29 3.47
CA ASN A 121 -27.79 17.60 3.33
C ASN A 121 -26.99 17.56 4.64
N THR A 122 -27.40 16.72 5.59
CA THR A 122 -26.51 16.22 6.66
C THR A 122 -26.03 14.81 6.32
N LYS A 123 -25.27 14.71 5.23
CA LYS A 123 -24.25 13.66 5.01
C LYS A 123 -22.94 14.37 4.69
N SER A 124 -22.41 15.08 5.67
CA SER A 124 -21.10 15.73 5.60
C SER A 124 -20.40 15.49 6.92
N LYS A 125 -19.37 14.61 6.92
CA LYS A 125 -18.10 14.86 7.64
C LYS A 125 -17.01 13.76 7.56
N TYR A 126 -17.11 12.77 6.68
CA TYR A 126 -16.04 11.78 6.55
C TYR A 126 -15.85 11.36 5.10
N PHE A 127 -15.29 12.21 4.22
CA PHE A 127 -14.72 11.78 2.91
C PHE A 127 -13.90 12.85 2.14
N THR A 128 -13.57 14.03 2.70
CA THR A 128 -12.97 15.13 1.91
C THR A 128 -11.49 15.48 2.16
N ASP A 129 -10.83 14.98 3.21
CA ASP A 129 -9.50 15.54 3.57
C ASP A 129 -8.28 14.83 2.95
N VAL A 130 -8.38 13.60 2.45
CA VAL A 130 -7.20 12.93 1.85
C VAL A 130 -6.82 13.53 0.49
N ASN A 131 -7.75 14.21 -0.19
CA ASN A 131 -7.53 14.71 -1.54
C ASN A 131 -6.87 16.10 -1.58
N SER A 132 -6.99 16.89 -0.51
CA SER A 132 -6.33 18.20 -0.40
C SER A 132 -4.83 18.05 -0.26
N ASP A 133 -4.37 17.18 0.63
CA ASP A 133 -2.96 17.09 0.98
C ASP A 133 -2.16 16.48 -0.16
N LYS A 134 -2.70 15.43 -0.80
CA LYS A 134 -2.14 14.87 -2.03
C LYS A 134 -2.07 15.88 -3.19
N ALA A 135 -3.09 16.74 -3.34
CA ALA A 135 -3.06 17.78 -4.37
C ALA A 135 -1.97 18.83 -4.10
N VAL A 136 -1.75 19.16 -2.82
CA VAL A 136 -0.67 20.06 -2.39
C VAL A 136 0.70 19.42 -2.65
N VAL A 137 0.91 18.16 -2.26
CA VAL A 137 2.15 17.42 -2.53
C VAL A 137 2.44 17.38 -4.04
N PHE A 138 1.44 17.02 -4.85
CA PHE A 138 1.58 16.98 -6.31
C PHE A 138 1.98 18.34 -6.89
N LYS A 139 1.33 19.42 -6.45
CA LYS A 139 1.64 20.78 -6.90
C LYS A 139 3.07 21.18 -6.52
N LYS A 140 3.50 20.84 -5.31
CA LYS A 140 4.85 21.15 -4.81
C LYS A 140 5.92 20.37 -5.57
N LEU A 141 5.77 19.05 -5.72
CA LEU A 141 6.66 18.22 -6.54
C LEU A 141 6.74 18.74 -7.97
N LYS A 142 5.60 19.05 -8.59
CA LYS A 142 5.58 19.58 -9.95
C LYS A 142 6.34 20.89 -10.10
N ASN A 143 6.33 21.74 -9.07
CA ASN A 143 7.11 22.99 -9.07
C ASN A 143 8.62 22.72 -8.92
N GLU A 144 9.02 21.86 -7.98
CA GLU A 144 10.44 21.52 -7.74
C GLU A 144 11.11 20.84 -8.95
N VAL A 145 10.33 20.04 -9.65
CA VAL A 145 10.76 19.21 -10.77
C VAL A 145 10.52 19.89 -12.13
N LYS A 146 9.88 21.07 -12.18
CA LYS A 146 9.55 21.78 -13.42
C LYS A 146 10.76 21.98 -14.36
N ASN A 147 11.94 22.23 -13.79
CA ASN A 147 13.16 22.52 -14.55
C ASN A 147 13.85 21.26 -15.08
N THR A 148 13.44 20.05 -14.67
CA THR A 148 14.06 18.80 -15.11
C THR A 148 13.37 18.19 -16.32
N GLY A 149 12.15 18.63 -16.65
CA GLY A 149 11.34 18.12 -17.75
C GLY A 149 10.75 16.73 -17.49
N LEU A 150 10.67 16.30 -16.22
CA LEU A 150 10.07 15.02 -15.86
C LEU A 150 8.55 15.08 -15.82
N GLU A 151 7.93 13.96 -16.16
CA GLU A 151 6.49 13.77 -16.02
C GLU A 151 6.16 13.21 -14.63
N ILE A 152 5.21 13.85 -13.97
CA ILE A 152 4.66 13.39 -12.69
C ILE A 152 3.18 13.16 -12.89
N THR A 153 2.73 11.95 -12.56
CA THR A 153 1.34 11.54 -12.69
C THR A 153 0.73 11.38 -11.29
N LYS A 154 -0.54 11.78 -11.14
CA LYS A 154 -1.31 11.61 -9.91
C LYS A 154 -2.50 10.71 -10.22
N ASN A 155 -2.64 9.61 -9.48
CA ASN A 155 -3.85 8.77 -9.49
C ASN A 155 -4.72 9.07 -8.25
N GLU A 156 -5.66 8.20 -7.92
CA GLU A 156 -6.47 8.30 -6.69
C GLU A 156 -5.64 7.98 -5.44
N THR A 157 -4.85 6.92 -5.47
CA THR A 157 -4.12 6.40 -4.29
C THR A 157 -2.66 6.83 -4.20
N ASN A 158 -1.99 7.03 -5.34
CA ASN A 158 -0.55 7.35 -5.38
C ASN A 158 -0.17 8.54 -6.28
N ILE A 159 1.03 9.07 -6.07
CA ILE A 159 1.73 9.98 -7.00
C ILE A 159 2.94 9.20 -7.54
N THR A 160 3.10 9.20 -8.87
CA THR A 160 4.17 8.49 -9.57
C THR A 160 5.10 9.49 -10.24
N ILE A 161 6.40 9.33 -10.01
CA ILE A 161 7.47 10.07 -10.65
C ILE A 161 8.27 9.09 -11.51
N ASN A 162 8.20 9.26 -12.84
CA ASN A 162 8.95 8.45 -13.78
C ASN A 162 10.25 9.15 -14.16
N VAL A 163 11.39 8.54 -13.85
CA VAL A 163 12.71 9.11 -14.14
C VAL A 163 13.44 8.25 -15.17
N PRO A 164 13.68 8.75 -16.40
CA PRO A 164 14.36 8.00 -17.45
C PRO A 164 15.81 7.66 -17.11
N GLU A 165 16.30 6.49 -17.55
CA GLU A 165 17.68 6.02 -17.32
C GLU A 165 18.74 7.07 -17.62
N LYS A 166 18.59 7.82 -18.74
CA LYS A 166 19.56 8.82 -19.17
C LYS A 166 19.86 9.89 -18.11
N MET A 167 18.88 10.19 -17.25
CA MET A 167 19.03 11.13 -16.14
C MET A 167 19.56 10.44 -14.87
N THR A 168 19.28 9.15 -14.69
CA THR A 168 19.54 8.42 -13.45
C THR A 168 20.90 7.73 -13.41
N PHE A 169 21.25 6.97 -14.46
CA PHE A 169 22.41 6.10 -14.52
C PHE A 169 23.09 6.14 -15.89
N ASP A 170 24.28 5.56 -15.98
CA ASP A 170 24.85 5.14 -17.26
C ASP A 170 24.29 3.78 -17.69
N GLN A 171 24.38 3.49 -18.99
CA GLN A 171 23.87 2.24 -19.55
C GLN A 171 24.56 1.04 -18.89
N GLY A 172 23.77 0.08 -18.43
CA GLY A 172 24.29 -1.13 -17.76
C GLY A 172 24.89 -0.92 -16.37
N SER A 173 24.77 0.29 -15.82
CA SER A 173 25.25 0.67 -14.49
C SER A 173 24.11 0.94 -13.52
N ALA A 174 24.36 0.77 -12.23
CA ALA A 174 23.49 1.20 -11.13
C ALA A 174 24.04 2.43 -10.37
N TYR A 175 25.18 2.98 -10.78
CA TYR A 175 25.78 4.15 -10.12
C TYR A 175 25.00 5.43 -10.44
N LEU A 176 24.53 6.12 -9.39
CA LEU A 176 23.74 7.33 -9.52
C LEU A 176 24.54 8.49 -10.13
N LYS A 177 23.95 9.13 -11.14
CA LYS A 177 24.48 10.37 -11.70
C LYS A 177 24.27 11.57 -10.76
N PRO A 178 25.13 12.60 -10.81
CA PRO A 178 24.95 13.82 -10.00
C PRO A 178 23.58 14.47 -10.20
N LYS A 179 23.10 14.54 -11.44
CA LYS A 179 21.78 15.11 -11.77
C LYS A 179 20.62 14.38 -11.07
N MET A 180 20.76 13.08 -10.83
CA MET A 180 19.78 12.32 -10.08
C MET A 180 19.85 12.64 -8.59
N ARG A 181 21.03 12.79 -8.01
CA ARG A 181 21.19 13.20 -6.61
C ARG A 181 20.51 14.55 -6.34
N ASP A 182 20.71 15.53 -7.21
CA ASP A 182 20.03 16.84 -7.12
C ASP A 182 18.50 16.71 -7.12
N LEU A 183 17.96 15.75 -7.87
CA LEU A 183 16.53 15.46 -7.89
C LEU A 183 16.08 14.77 -6.60
N LEU A 184 16.86 13.82 -6.09
CA LEU A 184 16.55 13.10 -4.85
C LEU A 184 16.52 14.05 -3.65
N ILE A 185 17.38 15.07 -3.59
CA ILE A 185 17.35 16.14 -2.56
C ILE A 185 15.98 16.86 -2.56
N LYS A 186 15.47 17.20 -3.74
CA LYS A 186 14.19 17.90 -3.86
C LYS A 186 13.01 17.01 -3.50
N ILE A 187 13.01 15.77 -4.01
CA ILE A 187 11.96 14.79 -3.71
C ILE A 187 11.94 14.50 -2.21
N SER A 188 13.11 14.32 -1.60
CA SER A 188 13.23 13.98 -0.20
C SER A 188 12.80 15.11 0.74
N SER A 189 13.10 16.37 0.38
CA SER A 189 12.59 17.54 1.08
C SER A 189 11.07 17.58 1.09
N VAL A 190 10.41 17.21 -0.02
CA VAL A 190 8.96 17.13 -0.07
C VAL A 190 8.44 15.98 0.79
N ILE A 191 9.04 14.79 0.70
CA ILE A 191 8.59 13.62 1.48
C ILE A 191 8.58 13.92 2.99
N LYS A 192 9.59 14.62 3.49
CA LYS A 192 9.70 15.00 4.91
C LYS A 192 8.64 15.98 5.39
N GLU A 193 8.16 16.85 4.51
CA GLU A 193 7.20 17.89 4.88
C GLU A 193 5.79 17.33 5.04
N PHE A 194 5.47 16.22 4.38
CA PHE A 194 4.14 15.64 4.34
C PHE A 194 4.11 14.29 5.06
N ALA A 195 3.74 14.31 6.34
CA ALA A 195 3.62 13.12 7.19
C ALA A 195 2.55 12.12 6.72
N ASP A 196 1.62 12.53 5.85
CA ASP A 196 0.59 11.65 5.29
C ASP A 196 1.14 10.62 4.30
N ILE A 197 2.39 10.77 3.86
CA ILE A 197 3.04 9.78 2.99
C ILE A 197 3.38 8.55 3.83
N LYS A 198 2.64 7.46 3.61
CA LYS A 198 2.79 6.20 4.34
C LYS A 198 3.87 5.28 3.77
N GLN A 199 4.16 5.41 2.48
CA GLN A 199 5.16 4.55 1.82
C GLN A 199 5.72 5.21 0.55
N VAL A 200 7.01 5.00 0.32
CA VAL A 200 7.76 5.44 -0.85
C VAL A 200 8.34 4.19 -1.52
N VAL A 201 7.73 3.79 -2.63
CA VAL A 201 8.15 2.61 -3.40
C VAL A 201 9.02 3.04 -4.57
N VAL A 202 10.24 2.55 -4.62
CA VAL A 202 11.20 2.78 -5.69
C VAL A 202 11.30 1.52 -6.53
N THR A 203 10.85 1.58 -7.78
CA THR A 203 10.87 0.43 -8.69
C THR A 203 11.89 0.62 -9.80
N GLY A 204 12.80 -0.33 -9.97
CA GLY A 204 13.73 -0.38 -11.09
C GLY A 204 13.15 -1.17 -12.28
N HIS A 205 13.31 -0.63 -13.49
CA HIS A 205 12.92 -1.29 -14.72
C HIS A 205 14.06 -1.33 -15.75
N THR A 206 14.03 -2.34 -16.60
CA THR A 206 14.93 -2.52 -17.74
C THR A 206 14.13 -2.66 -19.05
N ASP A 207 14.83 -2.70 -20.17
CA ASP A 207 14.27 -3.27 -21.40
C ASP A 207 14.43 -4.79 -21.39
N ASN A 208 13.92 -5.45 -22.43
CA ASN A 208 13.98 -6.90 -22.60
C ASN A 208 15.32 -7.40 -23.18
N VAL A 209 16.33 -6.54 -23.37
CA VAL A 209 17.65 -7.01 -23.82
C VAL A 209 18.35 -7.65 -22.63
N PRO A 210 18.75 -8.93 -22.70
CA PRO A 210 19.45 -9.57 -21.60
C PRO A 210 20.79 -8.86 -21.34
N ILE A 211 21.01 -8.44 -20.10
CA ILE A 211 22.32 -7.95 -19.65
C ILE A 211 23.12 -9.07 -18.99
N SER A 212 24.42 -9.09 -19.27
CA SER A 212 25.41 -9.86 -18.52
C SER A 212 26.73 -9.11 -18.56
N ASN A 213 27.16 -8.60 -17.41
CA ASN A 213 28.45 -7.93 -17.22
C ASN A 213 29.06 -8.32 -15.87
N ILE A 214 30.18 -7.70 -15.50
CA ILE A 214 30.89 -8.05 -14.26
C ILE A 214 30.08 -7.76 -12.99
N ASP A 215 29.20 -6.76 -13.03
CA ASP A 215 28.41 -6.31 -11.88
C ASP A 215 27.04 -7.00 -11.80
N PHE A 216 26.45 -7.35 -12.94
CA PHE A 216 25.08 -7.84 -13.07
C PHE A 216 24.99 -9.01 -14.05
N GLN A 217 24.47 -10.12 -13.57
CA GLN A 217 24.24 -11.35 -14.34
C GLN A 217 22.87 -11.37 -15.01
N SER A 218 21.94 -10.48 -14.62
CA SER A 218 20.60 -10.39 -15.20
C SER A 218 19.95 -9.02 -15.01
N ASN A 219 18.89 -8.77 -15.78
CA ASN A 219 18.07 -7.57 -15.66
C ASN A 219 17.39 -7.43 -14.28
N TRP A 220 17.12 -8.55 -13.61
CA TRP A 220 16.63 -8.55 -12.23
C TRP A 220 17.65 -7.95 -11.26
N GLN A 221 18.91 -8.36 -11.38
CA GLN A 221 19.98 -7.81 -10.54
C GLN A 221 20.23 -6.33 -10.82
N LEU A 222 20.27 -5.94 -12.10
CA LEU A 222 20.44 -4.53 -12.48
C LEU A 222 19.30 -3.65 -11.96
N SER A 223 18.05 -4.08 -12.17
CA SER A 223 16.88 -3.32 -11.69
C SER A 223 16.82 -3.22 -10.17
N ALA A 224 17.13 -4.32 -9.46
CA ALA A 224 17.23 -4.32 -8.00
C ALA A 224 18.30 -3.33 -7.50
N ALA A 225 19.52 -3.40 -8.05
CA ALA A 225 20.61 -2.53 -7.66
C ALA A 225 20.30 -1.05 -7.92
N ARG A 226 19.65 -0.74 -9.04
CA ARG A 226 19.17 0.63 -9.35
C ARG A 226 18.16 1.14 -8.33
N ALA A 227 17.17 0.32 -7.99
CA ALA A 227 16.16 0.68 -6.99
C ALA A 227 16.79 0.92 -5.62
N VAL A 228 17.67 0.01 -5.19
CA VAL A 228 18.39 0.10 -3.91
C VAL A 228 19.27 1.35 -3.86
N ASN A 229 20.04 1.64 -4.92
CA ASN A 229 20.88 2.84 -4.93
C ASN A 229 20.07 4.14 -4.87
N VAL A 230 18.89 4.18 -5.48
CA VAL A 230 17.97 5.33 -5.35
C VAL A 230 17.44 5.45 -3.92
N VAL A 231 17.08 4.34 -3.28
CA VAL A 231 16.69 4.33 -1.85
C VAL A 231 17.83 4.83 -0.96
N HIS A 232 19.07 4.38 -1.19
CA HIS A 232 20.24 4.90 -0.49
C HIS A 232 20.41 6.40 -0.73
N GLY A 233 20.26 6.88 -1.97
CA GLY A 233 20.30 8.31 -2.25
C GLY A 233 19.22 9.10 -1.51
N LEU A 234 18.00 8.57 -1.36
CA LEU A 234 16.96 9.24 -0.56
C LEU A 234 17.33 9.32 0.93
N LEU A 235 17.99 8.29 1.46
CA LEU A 235 18.44 8.21 2.86
C LEU A 235 19.66 9.10 3.15
N GLU A 236 20.61 9.19 2.23
CA GLU A 236 21.81 10.00 2.38
C GLU A 236 21.48 11.50 2.39
N GLU A 237 20.63 11.92 1.44
CA GLU A 237 20.29 13.33 1.27
C GLU A 237 19.30 13.81 2.33
N SER A 238 18.67 12.89 3.05
CA SER A 238 17.63 13.22 3.99
C SER A 238 17.40 12.12 5.03
N ASN A 239 17.30 12.53 6.29
CA ASN A 239 16.75 11.71 7.39
C ASN A 239 15.24 11.36 7.19
N ILE A 240 14.87 10.75 6.06
CA ILE A 240 13.57 10.08 5.86
C ILE A 240 13.55 8.83 6.73
N ASP A 241 12.38 8.52 7.26
CA ASP A 241 12.17 7.28 8.01
C ASP A 241 12.40 6.06 7.09
N ARG A 242 13.28 5.16 7.52
CA ARG A 242 13.67 3.96 6.78
C ARG A 242 12.47 3.04 6.55
N GLU A 243 11.52 3.03 7.47
CA GLU A 243 10.32 2.19 7.40
C GLU A 243 9.37 2.60 6.26
N LEU A 244 9.49 3.84 5.76
CA LEU A 244 8.69 4.32 4.62
C LEU A 244 9.21 3.78 3.29
N LEU A 245 10.48 3.38 3.19
CA LEU A 245 11.14 3.13 1.91
C LEU A 245 11.10 1.66 1.53
N LEU A 246 10.73 1.39 0.27
CA LEU A 246 10.71 0.04 -0.28
C LEU A 246 11.34 0.03 -1.68
N ALA A 247 12.30 -0.87 -1.91
CA ALA A 247 12.92 -1.09 -3.22
C ALA A 247 12.28 -2.31 -3.91
N VAL A 248 11.84 -2.13 -5.15
CA VAL A 248 11.28 -3.20 -6.00
C VAL A 248 12.11 -3.34 -7.27
N ALA A 249 12.38 -4.57 -7.66
CA ALA A 249 12.90 -4.90 -8.97
C ALA A 249 11.77 -5.42 -9.84
N SER A 250 11.63 -4.90 -11.06
CA SER A 250 10.64 -5.38 -12.02
C SER A 250 11.24 -5.85 -13.34
N ALA A 251 12.56 -5.73 -13.53
CA ALA A 251 13.24 -6.04 -14.78
C ALA A 251 12.45 -5.51 -16.00
N ASP A 252 12.18 -6.37 -16.98
CA ASP A 252 11.45 -6.09 -18.22
C ASP A 252 9.97 -6.48 -18.18
N THR A 253 9.45 -6.88 -17.01
CA THR A 253 8.10 -7.44 -16.86
C THR A 253 6.98 -6.41 -16.95
N GLN A 254 7.30 -5.12 -16.81
CA GLN A 254 6.34 -4.02 -16.84
C GLN A 254 6.79 -2.92 -17.81
N PRO A 255 6.76 -3.17 -19.13
CA PRO A 255 7.10 -2.17 -20.14
C PRO A 255 5.96 -1.13 -20.26
N ILE A 256 6.33 0.15 -20.41
CA ILE A 256 5.37 1.22 -20.74
C ILE A 256 5.02 1.16 -22.23
N VAL A 257 6.02 0.86 -23.05
CA VAL A 257 5.90 0.79 -24.51
C VAL A 257 6.46 -0.54 -25.04
N PRO A 258 5.99 -1.05 -26.19
CA PRO A 258 6.53 -2.29 -26.76
C PRO A 258 8.04 -2.19 -27.01
N ASN A 259 8.81 -3.22 -26.65
CA ASN A 259 10.26 -3.29 -26.88
C ASN A 259 10.62 -3.57 -28.36
N THR A 260 10.13 -2.74 -29.27
CA THR A 260 10.27 -2.92 -30.73
C THR A 260 11.30 -1.98 -31.37
N SER A 261 11.64 -0.87 -30.72
CA SER A 261 12.63 0.11 -31.18
C SER A 261 13.58 0.51 -30.06
N ARG A 262 14.74 1.07 -30.43
CA ARG A 262 15.73 1.58 -29.46
C ARG A 262 15.16 2.70 -28.60
N GLU A 263 14.33 3.54 -29.21
CA GLU A 263 13.63 4.65 -28.57
C GLU A 263 12.64 4.12 -27.53
N ASN A 264 11.86 3.09 -27.87
CA ASN A 264 10.90 2.48 -26.95
C ASN A 264 11.61 1.79 -25.78
N MET A 265 12.66 1.02 -26.06
CA MET A 265 13.47 0.40 -25.02
C MET A 265 14.05 1.43 -24.06
N ALA A 266 14.49 2.59 -24.58
CA ALA A 266 14.99 3.68 -23.74
C ALA A 266 13.93 4.29 -22.81
N GLN A 267 12.65 4.26 -23.19
CA GLN A 267 11.57 4.68 -22.30
C GLN A 267 11.26 3.63 -21.22
N ASN A 268 11.43 2.34 -21.53
CA ASN A 268 11.24 1.27 -20.57
C ASN A 268 12.34 1.23 -19.50
N ARG A 269 13.59 1.58 -19.87
CA ARG A 269 14.70 1.76 -18.92
C ARG A 269 14.49 3.03 -18.09
N ARG A 270 13.93 2.85 -16.89
CA ARG A 270 13.53 3.95 -16.00
C ARG A 270 13.56 3.50 -14.53
N VAL A 271 13.48 4.48 -13.64
CA VAL A 271 13.12 4.26 -12.24
C VAL A 271 11.79 4.96 -11.96
N GLU A 272 10.91 4.26 -11.30
CA GLU A 272 9.63 4.78 -10.83
C GLU A 272 9.73 5.05 -9.32
N ILE A 273 9.35 6.24 -8.89
CA ILE A 273 9.22 6.58 -7.46
C ILE A 273 7.74 6.84 -7.19
N VAL A 274 7.14 5.99 -6.36
CA VAL A 274 5.70 6.02 -6.06
C VAL A 274 5.48 6.41 -4.61
N LEU A 275 4.82 7.55 -4.40
CA LEU A 275 4.39 8.01 -3.09
C LEU A 275 2.96 7.53 -2.82
N ARG A 276 2.77 6.76 -1.75
CA ARG A 276 1.48 6.23 -1.30
C ARG A 276 1.04 6.95 -0.03
N PHE A 277 -0.25 7.25 0.05
CA PHE A 277 -0.91 8.00 1.12
C PHE A 277 -1.88 7.09 1.89
#